data_AF-A0A0B6ZF05-F1
#
_entry.id   AF-A0A0B6ZF05-F1
#
_cell.length_a   1.000
_cell.length_b   1.000
_cell.length_c   1.000
_cell.angle_alpha   90.00
_cell.angle_beta   90.00
_cell.angle_gamma   90.00
#
_symmetry.space_group_name_H-M   'P 1'
#
loop_
_entity.id
_entity.type
_entity.pdbx_description
1 polymer ?
#
loop_
_entity_poly.entity_id
_entity_poly.type
_entity_poly.pdbx_seq_one_letter_code
_entity_poly.pdbx_strand_id
1 'polypeptide(L)'
;KEKAKKELDDWYKHHADQLEKTQENNRAAETAFVKDRDETIPGQAWEKITRLCEFNPKNSKCTKDVTRFRSLLLQLKQTPLVR
;
A
#
# COMPACT_ATOMS: atom_id res chain seq x y z
N LYS A 1 13.23 -0.74 -43.73
CA LYS A 1 13.27 -2.01 -42.96
C LYS A 1 14.12 -1.86 -41.70
N GLU A 2 15.35 -1.34 -41.81
CA GLU A 2 16.22 -1.09 -40.64
C GLU A 2 15.62 -0.21 -39.54
N LYS A 3 14.93 0.87 -39.90
CA LYS A 3 14.28 1.76 -38.91
C LYS A 3 13.23 1.02 -38.06
N ALA A 4 12.37 0.23 -38.71
CA ALA A 4 11.34 -0.56 -38.02
C ALA A 4 11.95 -1.65 -37.13
N LYS A 5 13.06 -2.26 -37.57
CA LYS A 5 13.79 -3.25 -36.76
C LYS A 5 14.40 -2.59 -35.51
N LYS A 6 15.03 -1.43 -35.67
CA LYS A 6 15.60 -0.66 -34.55
C LYS A 6 14.52 -0.25 -33.54
N GLU A 7 13.39 0.26 -34.02
CA GLU A 7 12.27 0.65 -33.15
C GLU A 7 11.73 -0.54 -32.35
N LEU A 8 11.65 -1.72 -32.96
CA LEU A 8 11.24 -2.95 -32.29
C LEU A 8 12.26 -3.40 -31.23
N ASP A 9 13.54 -3.39 -31.57
CA ASP A 9 14.62 -3.75 -30.64
C ASP A 9 14.66 -2.81 -29.43
N ASP A 10 14.48 -1.50 -29.67
CA ASP A 10 14.45 -0.49 -28.61
C ASP A 10 13.19 -0.62 -27.73
N TRP A 11 12.05 -1.02 -28.32
CA TRP A 11 10.84 -1.33 -27.55
C TRP A 11 11.03 -2.54 -26.63
N TYR A 12 11.63 -3.63 -27.12
CA TYR A 12 11.89 -4.82 -26.31
C TYR A 12 12.85 -4.54 -25.16
N LYS A 13 13.90 -3.73 -25.39
CA LYS A 13 14.81 -3.28 -24.31
C LYS A 13 14.04 -2.50 -23.25
N HIS A 14 13.28 -1.48 -23.66
CA HIS A 14 12.50 -0.69 -22.72
C HIS A 14 11.50 -1.55 -21.95
N HIS A 15 10.80 -2.47 -22.62
CA HIS A 15 9.87 -3.38 -21.97
C HIS A 15 10.56 -4.28 -20.94
N ALA A 16 11.72 -4.86 -21.28
CA ALA A 16 12.50 -5.66 -20.36
C ALA A 16 12.92 -4.86 -19.12
N ASP A 17 13.43 -3.63 -19.32
CA ASP A 17 13.82 -2.75 -18.21
C ASP A 17 12.65 -2.38 -17.31
N GLN A 18 11.46 -2.10 -17.87
CA GLN A 18 10.27 -1.80 -17.08
C GLN A 18 9.78 -3.02 -16.30
N LEU A 19 9.87 -4.21 -16.90
CA LEU A 19 9.50 -5.45 -16.24
C LEU A 19 10.44 -5.73 -15.06
N GLU A 20 11.75 -5.58 -15.25
CA GLU A 20 12.73 -5.76 -14.20
C GLU A 20 12.50 -4.80 -13.03
N LYS A 21 12.31 -3.50 -13.32
CA LYS A 21 11.98 -2.49 -12.30
C LYS A 21 10.69 -2.82 -11.56
N THR A 22 9.67 -3.26 -12.29
CA THR A 22 8.39 -3.66 -11.68
C THR A 22 8.57 -4.84 -10.74
N GLN A 23 9.34 -5.84 -11.15
CA GLN A 23 9.63 -7.00 -10.31
C GLN A 23 10.45 -6.63 -9.06
N GLU A 24 11.46 -5.78 -9.21
CA GLU A 24 12.25 -5.28 -8.08
C GLU A 24 11.39 -4.52 -7.08
N ASN A 25 10.57 -3.58 -7.57
CA ASN A 25 9.64 -2.81 -6.73
C ASN A 25 8.66 -3.73 -5.99
N ASN A 26 8.10 -4.74 -6.68
CA ASN A 26 7.18 -5.69 -6.06
C ASN A 26 7.88 -6.52 -4.97
N ARG A 27 9.11 -6.99 -5.21
CA ARG A 27 9.89 -7.73 -4.20
C ARG A 27 10.23 -6.87 -2.99
N ALA A 28 10.62 -5.60 -3.21
CA ALA A 28 10.91 -4.66 -2.14
C ALA A 28 9.65 -4.34 -1.31
N ALA A 29 8.51 -4.11 -1.98
CA ALA A 29 7.23 -3.88 -1.34
C ALA A 29 6.77 -5.08 -0.49
N GLU A 30 6.90 -6.31 -1.01
CA GLU A 30 6.58 -7.53 -0.27
C GLU A 30 7.47 -7.68 0.97
N THR A 31 8.77 -7.47 0.82
CA THR A 31 9.72 -7.56 1.94
C THR A 31 9.37 -6.56 3.04
N ALA A 32 9.05 -5.31 2.66
CA ALA A 32 8.63 -4.28 3.61
C ALA A 32 7.28 -4.62 4.27
N PHE A 33 6.33 -5.16 3.52
CA PHE A 33 5.04 -5.58 4.03
C PHE A 33 5.17 -6.72 5.06
N VAL A 34 5.94 -7.76 4.74
CA VAL A 34 6.19 -8.90 5.67
C VAL A 34 6.85 -8.40 6.95
N LYS A 35 7.84 -7.50 6.84
CA LYS A 35 8.49 -6.89 7.99
C LYS A 35 7.49 -6.13 8.87
N ASP A 36 6.68 -5.22 8.31
CA ASP A 36 5.68 -4.45 9.07
C ASP A 36 4.60 -5.34 9.70
N ARG A 37 4.22 -6.42 9.02
CA ARG A 37 3.26 -7.41 9.53
C ARG A 37 3.83 -8.11 10.78
N ASP A 38 5.04 -8.66 10.68
CA ASP A 38 5.64 -9.51 11.71
C ASP A 38 6.29 -8.70 12.86
N GLU A 39 6.67 -7.44 12.63
CA GLU A 39 7.23 -6.57 13.66
C GLU A 39 6.22 -6.33 14.79
N THR A 40 6.39 -7.01 15.92
CA THR A 40 5.52 -6.84 17.08
C THR A 40 6.15 -5.86 18.05
N ILE A 41 5.92 -4.57 17.83
CA ILE A 41 6.38 -3.50 18.72
C ILE A 41 5.30 -3.25 19.79
N PRO A 42 5.61 -3.41 21.09
CA PRO A 42 4.67 -3.09 22.16
C PRO A 42 4.16 -1.64 22.03
N GLY A 43 2.83 -1.46 22.04
CA GLY A 43 2.19 -0.15 21.94
C GLY A 43 1.74 0.28 20.54
N GLN A 44 2.20 -0.38 19.46
CA GLN A 44 1.83 -0.02 18.07
C GLN A 44 0.64 -0.79 17.50
N ALA A 45 -0.01 -1.67 18.29
CA ALA A 45 -1.11 -2.52 17.81
C ALA A 45 -2.27 -1.70 17.19
N TRP A 46 -2.62 -0.56 17.78
CA TRP A 46 -3.68 0.30 17.26
C TRP A 46 -3.29 0.98 15.95
N GLU A 47 -2.02 1.37 15.77
CA GLU A 47 -1.55 1.98 14.53
C GLU A 47 -1.71 1.01 13.35
N LYS A 48 -1.38 -0.28 13.55
CA LYS A 48 -1.61 -1.34 12.56
C LYS A 48 -3.08 -1.49 12.19
N ILE A 49 -3.96 -1.53 13.19
CA ILE A 49 -5.43 -1.60 12.96
C ILE A 49 -5.92 -0.40 12.16
N THR A 50 -5.43 0.81 12.46
CA THR A 50 -5.85 2.00 11.70
C THR A 50 -5.38 1.98 10.26
N ARG A 51 -4.21 1.40 9.92
CA ARG A 51 -3.76 1.28 8.53
C ARG A 51 -4.69 0.38 7.69
N LEU A 52 -5.31 -0.60 8.32
CA LEU A 52 -6.27 -1.52 7.68
C LEU A 52 -7.69 -0.92 7.58
N CYS A 53 -7.95 0.20 8.24
CA CYS A 53 -9.25 0.86 8.21
C CYS A 53 -9.34 1.83 7.01
N GLU A 54 -10.34 1.64 6.15
CA GLU A 54 -10.69 2.60 5.10
C GLU A 54 -11.38 3.83 5.71
N PHE A 55 -10.65 4.94 5.82
CA PHE A 55 -11.15 6.20 6.34
C PHE A 55 -11.63 7.16 5.24
N ASN A 56 -11.40 6.85 3.97
CA ASN A 56 -11.90 7.67 2.87
C ASN A 56 -13.41 7.42 2.69
N PRO A 57 -14.28 8.41 2.97
CA PRO A 57 -15.72 8.25 2.85
C PRO A 57 -16.15 7.95 1.40
N LYS A 58 -15.35 8.32 0.39
CA LYS A 58 -15.66 8.12 -1.04
C LYS A 58 -15.44 6.68 -1.52
N ASN A 59 -14.62 5.90 -0.81
CA ASN A 59 -14.26 4.53 -1.21
C ASN A 59 -14.95 3.46 -0.35
N SER A 60 -15.86 3.86 0.54
CA SER A 60 -16.55 2.96 1.45
C SER A 60 -17.58 2.08 0.72
N LYS A 61 -17.17 0.89 0.30
CA LYS A 61 -18.07 -0.15 -0.29
C LYS A 61 -18.74 -1.05 0.77
N CYS A 62 -18.93 -0.54 1.99
CA CYS A 62 -19.49 -1.36 3.09
C CYS A 62 -21.02 -1.32 3.09
N THR A 63 -21.65 -2.50 3.17
CA THR A 63 -23.12 -2.66 3.31
C THR A 63 -23.62 -2.38 4.72
N LYS A 64 -22.72 -2.27 5.71
CA LYS A 64 -23.03 -1.96 7.10
C LYS A 64 -22.54 -0.56 7.43
N ASP A 65 -23.35 0.20 8.18
CA ASP A 65 -22.93 1.51 8.66
C ASP A 65 -21.90 1.37 9.77
N VAL A 66 -20.64 1.61 9.42
CA VAL A 66 -19.49 1.63 10.32
C VAL A 66 -18.94 3.05 10.52
N THR A 67 -19.72 4.07 10.14
CA THR A 67 -19.26 5.47 10.12
C THR A 67 -18.87 5.93 11.53
N ARG A 68 -19.71 5.67 12.53
CA ARG A 68 -19.43 6.01 13.94
C ARG A 68 -18.17 5.32 14.45
N PHE A 69 -17.96 4.05 14.10
CA PHE A 69 -16.77 3.30 14.51
C PHE A 69 -15.49 3.88 13.88
N ARG A 70 -15.53 4.20 12.58
CA ARG A 70 -14.41 4.86 11.89
C ARG A 70 -14.10 6.23 12.48
N SER A 71 -15.12 7.03 12.81
CA SER A 71 -14.91 8.33 13.47
C SER A 71 -14.22 8.19 14.83
N LEU A 72 -14.62 7.21 15.65
CA LEU A 72 -13.98 6.96 16.95
C LEU A 72 -12.53 6.50 16.79
N LEU A 73 -12.22 5.62 15.83
CA LEU A 73 -10.85 5.19 15.56
C LEU A 73 -9.97 6.35 15.07
N LEU A 74 -10.50 7.22 14.20
CA LEU A 74 -9.77 8.38 13.70
C LEU A 74 -9.46 9.36 14.84
N GLN A 75 -10.42 9.59 15.74
CA GLN A 75 -10.22 10.43 16.91
C GLN A 75 -9.14 9.86 17.84
N LEU A 76 -9.15 8.56 18.11
CA LEU A 76 -8.11 7.90 18.93
C LEU A 76 -6.71 7.98 18.29
N LYS A 77 -6.64 7.98 16.95
CA LYS A 77 -5.40 8.18 16.20
C LYS A 77 -4.88 9.61 16.31
N GLN A 78 -5.75 10.60 16.17
CA GLN A 78 -5.40 12.02 16.20
C GLN A 78 -5.14 12.53 17.62
N THR A 79 -5.81 11.94 18.60
CA THR A 79 -5.72 12.32 20.01
C THR A 79 -5.49 11.05 20.83
N PRO A 80 -4.22 10.66 21.03
CA PRO A 80 -3.88 9.55 21.91
C PRO A 80 -4.47 9.80 23.30
N LEU A 81 -5.09 8.78 23.89
CA LEU A 81 -5.54 8.87 25.27
C LEU A 81 -4.30 9.10 26.15
N VAL A 82 -4.24 10.26 26.80
CA VAL A 82 -3.25 10.52 27.85
C VAL A 82 -3.47 9.46 28.91
N ARG A 83 -2.45 8.62 29.14
CA ARG A 83 -2.47 7.63 30.21
C ARG A 83 -2.23 8.30 31.55
#